data_AF-A0AAE0G1J1-F1
#
_entry.id   AF-A0AAE0G1J1-F1
#
_cell.length_a   1.000
_cell.length_b   1.000
_cell.length_c   1.000
_cell.angle_alpha   90.00
_cell.angle_beta   90.00
_cell.angle_gamma   90.00
#
_symmetry.space_group_name_H-M   'P 1'
#
loop_
_entity.id
_entity.type
_entity.pdbx_description
1 polymer ?
#
loop_
_entity_poly.entity_id
_entity_poly.type
_entity_poly.pdbx_seq_one_letter_code
_entity_poly.pdbx_strand_id
1 'polypeptide(L)'
;MNSQPKYHQNLAETDMIFSGSGNDDEENRELSMEIKVLEAIEIYTPSKIQGVHGHFVLFGLIDNLERRLRRKFTPDEVRDLLDRFYSLERVKPDEEDEEYFLDDEEFSLPEDFKVE
;
A
#
# COMPACT_ATOMS: atom_id res chain seq x y z
N MET A 1 35.04 13.59 58.66
CA MET A 1 34.55 14.50 57.62
C MET A 1 34.04 13.63 56.48
N ASN A 2 32.76 13.25 56.50
CA ASN A 2 32.19 12.33 55.51
C ASN A 2 31.50 13.13 54.40
N SER A 3 31.98 12.93 53.18
CA SER A 3 31.42 13.42 51.93
C SER A 3 29.99 12.95 51.73
N GLN A 4 29.11 13.88 51.36
CA GLN A 4 27.84 13.56 50.70
C GLN A 4 28.02 13.82 49.19
N PRO A 5 27.58 12.91 48.29
CA PRO A 5 27.47 13.24 46.89
C PRO A 5 26.18 14.03 46.66
N LYS A 6 26.30 15.25 46.13
CA LYS A 6 25.16 16.05 45.67
C LYS A 6 24.73 15.55 44.28
N TYR A 7 23.74 14.67 44.25
CA TYR A 7 22.95 14.42 43.05
C TYR A 7 21.69 15.28 43.13
N HIS A 8 21.80 16.55 42.77
CA HIS A 8 20.63 17.31 42.35
C HIS A 8 20.56 17.24 40.84
N GLN A 9 19.54 16.51 40.41
CA GLN A 9 19.14 16.19 39.05
C GLN A 9 18.99 17.47 38.21
N ASN A 10 19.67 17.49 37.06
CA ASN A 10 19.28 18.31 35.91
C ASN A 10 17.90 17.84 35.45
N LEU A 11 16.84 18.49 35.93
CA LEU A 11 15.46 18.19 35.52
C LEU A 11 14.94 19.16 34.45
N ALA A 12 15.83 19.88 33.78
CA ALA A 12 15.48 20.88 32.75
C ALA A 12 16.15 20.64 31.39
N GLU A 13 16.88 19.54 31.20
CA GLU A 13 17.53 19.21 29.92
C GLU A 13 16.74 18.22 29.06
N THR A 14 15.64 17.65 29.58
CA THR A 14 14.87 16.63 28.85
C THR A 14 13.75 17.18 27.97
N ASP A 15 13.52 18.49 27.97
CA ASP A 15 12.48 19.12 27.14
C ASP A 15 13.02 19.77 25.85
N MET A 16 14.31 19.58 25.53
CA MET A 16 14.94 20.11 24.30
C MET A 16 15.33 19.03 23.28
N ILE A 17 14.80 17.80 23.37
CA ILE A 17 15.10 16.70 22.44
C ILE A 17 13.92 16.33 21.53
N PHE A 18 12.93 17.22 21.39
CA PHE A 18 11.92 17.08 20.34
C PHE A 18 11.75 18.39 19.58
N SER A 19 12.85 18.81 18.95
CA SER A 19 12.78 19.73 17.81
C SER A 19 13.02 18.91 16.54
N GLY A 20 12.13 17.94 16.30
CA GLY A 20 12.01 17.19 15.06
C GLY A 20 11.31 18.07 14.02
N SER A 21 12.13 18.80 13.28
CA SER A 21 11.72 19.78 12.27
C SER A 21 11.24 19.06 11.00
N GLY A 22 9.93 18.84 10.86
CA GLY A 22 9.23 18.60 9.57
C GLY A 22 9.49 17.27 8.85
N ASN A 23 10.67 16.66 8.99
CA ASN A 23 11.04 15.39 8.35
C ASN A 23 10.32 14.20 9.00
N ASP A 24 10.15 14.21 10.32
CA ASP A 24 9.55 13.10 11.07
C ASP A 24 8.08 12.89 10.67
N ASP A 25 7.36 13.97 10.34
CA ASP A 25 5.96 13.89 9.90
C ASP A 25 5.83 13.30 8.49
N GLU A 26 6.78 13.63 7.61
CA GLU A 26 6.82 13.10 6.25
C GLU A 26 7.24 11.64 6.23
N GLU A 27 8.28 11.28 6.98
CA GLU A 27 8.73 9.90 7.17
C GLU A 27 7.63 9.05 7.83
N ASN A 28 6.97 9.54 8.88
CA ASN A 28 5.84 8.84 9.49
C ASN A 28 4.67 8.66 8.51
N ARG A 29 4.42 9.64 7.66
CA ARG A 29 3.38 9.54 6.62
C ARG A 29 3.77 8.49 5.58
N GLU A 30 5.02 8.48 5.14
CA GLU A 30 5.55 7.52 4.19
C GLU A 30 5.49 6.09 4.73
N LEU A 31 6.02 5.86 5.94
CA LEU A 31 5.93 4.57 6.63
C LEU A 31 4.48 4.13 6.84
N SER A 32 3.57 5.06 7.16
CA SER A 32 2.14 4.73 7.28
C SER A 32 1.53 4.27 5.95
N MET A 33 1.97 4.83 4.81
CA MET A 33 1.52 4.39 3.49
C MET A 33 2.05 2.99 3.15
N GLU A 34 3.34 2.76 3.43
CA GLU A 34 4.01 1.48 3.22
C GLU A 34 3.35 0.33 3.99
N ILE A 35 3.16 0.51 5.31
CA ILE A 35 2.50 -0.49 6.17
C ILE A 35 1.11 -0.83 5.64
N LYS A 36 0.32 0.19 5.26
CA LYS A 36 -1.05 -0.02 4.80
C LYS A 36 -1.12 -0.75 3.46
N VAL A 37 -0.12 -0.54 2.58
CA VAL A 37 0.00 -1.31 1.34
C VAL A 37 0.35 -2.75 1.62
N LEU A 38 1.32 -3.02 2.49
CA LEU A 38 1.67 -4.39 2.86
C LEU A 38 0.50 -5.18 3.43
N GLU A 39 -0.31 -4.55 4.30
CA GLU A 39 -1.54 -5.17 4.82
C GLU A 39 -2.60 -5.39 3.73
N ALA A 40 -2.74 -4.45 2.79
CA ALA A 40 -3.71 -4.60 1.71
C ALA A 40 -3.32 -5.72 0.73
N ILE A 41 -2.02 -5.95 0.51
CA ILE A 41 -1.52 -6.99 -0.38
C ILE A 41 -1.80 -8.41 0.14
N GLU A 42 -2.01 -8.59 1.45
CA GLU A 42 -2.49 -9.86 2.01
C GLU A 42 -3.86 -10.26 1.42
N ILE A 43 -4.68 -9.27 1.06
CA ILE A 43 -5.98 -9.44 0.41
C ILE A 43 -5.85 -9.39 -1.11
N TYR A 44 -5.02 -8.47 -1.62
CA TYR A 44 -4.80 -8.21 -3.04
C TYR A 44 -3.42 -8.73 -3.48
N THR A 45 -3.32 -10.05 -3.64
CA THR A 45 -2.06 -10.73 -3.93
C THR A 45 -1.39 -10.18 -5.20
N PRO A 46 -0.06 -9.92 -5.23
CA PRO A 46 0.60 -9.29 -6.37
C PRO A 46 0.55 -10.12 -7.65
N SER A 47 0.44 -11.45 -7.55
CA SER A 47 0.28 -12.37 -8.69
C SER A 47 -0.95 -12.05 -9.52
N LYS A 48 -2.05 -11.69 -8.85
CA LYS A 48 -3.31 -11.31 -9.47
C LYS A 48 -3.28 -9.92 -10.09
N ILE A 49 -2.26 -9.10 -9.79
CA ILE A 49 -2.05 -7.78 -10.40
C ILE A 49 -1.48 -7.92 -11.82
N GLN A 50 -0.70 -8.97 -12.09
CA GLN A 50 -0.10 -9.24 -13.41
C GLN A 50 -1.02 -10.02 -14.35
N GLY A 51 -2.09 -10.62 -13.82
CA GLY A 51 -3.08 -11.35 -14.60
C GLY A 51 -4.14 -10.46 -15.26
N VAL A 52 -5.03 -11.12 -15.99
CA VAL A 52 -6.27 -10.59 -16.59
C VAL A 52 -7.17 -9.83 -15.60
N HIS A 53 -7.13 -10.20 -14.32
CA HIS A 53 -7.87 -9.54 -13.25
C HIS A 53 -7.13 -8.35 -12.64
N GLY A 54 -5.93 -8.03 -13.13
CA GLY A 54 -5.06 -7.00 -12.56
C GLY A 54 -5.71 -5.64 -12.43
N HIS A 55 -6.60 -5.28 -13.36
CA HIS A 55 -7.37 -4.03 -13.27
C HIS A 55 -8.32 -4.00 -12.06
N PHE A 56 -9.04 -5.09 -11.79
CA PHE A 56 -9.97 -5.18 -10.66
C PHE A 56 -9.23 -5.20 -9.33
N VAL A 57 -8.13 -5.96 -9.27
CA VAL A 57 -7.28 -6.06 -8.08
C VAL A 57 -6.65 -4.70 -7.76
N LEU A 58 -6.10 -4.02 -8.77
CA LEU A 58 -5.51 -2.69 -8.61
C LEU A 58 -6.55 -1.66 -8.18
N PHE A 59 -7.76 -1.69 -8.76
CA PHE A 59 -8.84 -0.80 -8.35
C PHE A 59 -9.29 -1.04 -6.90
N GLY A 60 -9.44 -2.30 -6.49
CA GLY A 60 -9.75 -2.65 -5.11
C GLY A 60 -8.68 -2.21 -4.12
N LEU A 61 -7.40 -2.36 -4.50
CA LEU A 61 -6.27 -1.86 -3.73
C LEU A 61 -6.30 -0.33 -3.60
N ILE A 62 -6.56 0.39 -4.68
CA ILE A 62 -6.73 1.86 -4.66
C ILE A 62 -7.86 2.25 -3.70
N ASP A 63 -9.07 1.69 -3.84
CA ASP A 63 -10.20 2.03 -2.97
C ASP A 63 -9.91 1.72 -1.49
N ASN A 64 -9.23 0.61 -1.21
CA ASN A 64 -8.80 0.26 0.14
C ASN A 64 -7.86 1.33 0.72
N LEU A 65 -6.82 1.72 -0.03
CA LEU A 65 -5.85 2.73 0.40
C LEU A 65 -6.51 4.10 0.56
N GLU A 66 -7.38 4.50 -0.36
CA GLU A 66 -8.09 5.78 -0.26
C GLU A 66 -8.93 5.88 1.02
N ARG A 67 -9.62 4.81 1.40
CA ARG A 67 -10.41 4.76 2.64
C ARG A 67 -9.54 4.85 3.89
N ARG A 68 -8.39 4.16 3.88
CA ARG A 68 -7.49 4.06 5.05
C ARG A 68 -6.57 5.27 5.21
N LEU A 69 -6.23 5.95 4.13
CA LEU A 69 -5.32 7.11 4.12
C LEU A 69 -6.04 8.43 3.92
N ARG A 70 -7.33 8.41 3.58
CA ARG A 70 -8.15 9.60 3.29
C ARG A 70 -7.50 10.52 2.24
N ARG A 71 -6.78 9.91 1.29
CA ARG A 71 -6.07 10.56 0.18
C ARG A 71 -6.46 9.84 -1.10
N LYS A 72 -6.57 10.58 -2.20
CA LYS A 72 -6.76 10.02 -3.54
C LYS A 72 -5.47 9.43 -4.09
N PHE A 73 -5.59 8.30 -4.77
CA PHE A 73 -4.48 7.61 -5.39
C PHE A 73 -4.73 7.41 -6.88
N THR A 74 -3.68 7.61 -7.66
CA THR A 74 -3.66 7.21 -9.07
C THR A 74 -3.15 5.77 -9.22
N PRO A 75 -3.52 5.07 -10.31
CA PRO A 75 -3.02 3.73 -10.58
C PRO A 75 -1.49 3.65 -10.62
N ASP A 76 -0.84 4.67 -11.20
CA ASP A 76 0.61 4.73 -11.31
C ASP A 76 1.27 4.93 -9.94
N GLU A 77 0.74 5.80 -9.07
CA GLU A 77 1.24 5.96 -7.69
C GLU A 77 1.18 4.65 -6.89
N VAL A 78 0.10 3.87 -7.06
CA VAL A 78 -0.03 2.58 -6.37
C VAL A 78 0.93 1.54 -6.96
N ARG A 79 1.16 1.57 -8.28
CA ARG A 79 2.17 0.72 -8.92
C ARG A 79 3.58 1.02 -8.45
N ASP A 80 3.97 2.29 -8.40
CA ASP A 80 5.27 2.70 -7.88
C ASP A 80 5.45 2.27 -6.42
N LEU A 81 4.40 2.42 -5.62
CA LEU A 81 4.37 2.01 -4.23
C LEU A 81 4.52 0.49 -4.07
N LEU A 82 3.87 -0.29 -4.95
CA LEU A 82 4.02 -1.74 -5.01
C LEU A 82 5.42 -2.16 -5.44
N ASP A 83 6.02 -1.46 -6.40
CA ASP A 83 7.36 -1.76 -6.91
C ASP A 83 8.47 -1.64 -5.84
N ARG A 84 8.22 -0.84 -4.79
CA ARG A 84 9.10 -0.76 -3.61
C ARG A 84 9.17 -2.06 -2.80
N PHE A 85 8.12 -2.88 -2.84
CA PHE A 85 8.00 -4.12 -2.06
C PHE A 85 8.08 -5.38 -2.92
N TYR A 86 7.52 -5.32 -4.12
CA TYR A 86 7.41 -6.41 -5.05
C TYR A 86 7.85 -5.94 -6.42
N SER A 87 8.90 -6.57 -6.97
CA SER A 87 9.23 -6.36 -8.39
C SER A 87 8.12 -6.97 -9.25
N LEU A 88 7.12 -6.16 -9.59
CA LEU A 88 5.90 -6.60 -10.28
C LEU A 88 6.21 -7.30 -11.60
N GLU A 89 7.29 -6.91 -12.29
CA GLU A 89 7.80 -7.54 -13.52
C GLU A 89 8.20 -9.02 -13.33
N ARG A 90 8.61 -9.41 -12.13
CA ARG A 90 9.08 -10.78 -11.81
C ARG A 90 8.00 -11.64 -11.15
N VAL A 91 6.85 -11.06 -10.84
CA VAL A 91 5.74 -11.80 -10.27
C VAL A 91 5.09 -12.57 -11.41
N LYS A 92 5.15 -13.90 -11.35
CA LYS A 92 4.44 -14.73 -12.31
C LYS A 92 2.92 -14.54 -12.11
N PRO A 93 2.14 -14.39 -13.19
CA PRO A 93 0.70 -14.45 -13.07
C PRO A 93 0.29 -15.81 -12.48
N ASP A 94 -0.81 -15.84 -11.73
CA ASP A 94 -1.33 -17.09 -11.18
C ASP A 94 -1.80 -17.99 -12.34
N GLU A 95 -1.25 -19.21 -12.43
CA GLU A 95 -1.55 -20.17 -13.51
C GLU A 95 -3.05 -20.56 -13.56
N GLU A 96 -3.78 -20.40 -12.45
CA GLU A 96 -5.23 -20.66 -12.35
C GLU A 96 -6.07 -19.69 -13.21
N ASP A 97 -5.59 -18.47 -13.48
CA ASP A 97 -6.33 -17.48 -14.28
C ASP A 97 -6.23 -17.77 -15.79
N GLU A 98 -5.21 -18.52 -16.25
CA GLU A 98 -5.03 -18.86 -17.67
C GLU A 98 -6.08 -19.85 -18.16
N GLU A 99 -6.62 -20.70 -17.28
CA GLU A 99 -7.64 -21.70 -17.61
C GLU A 99 -9.01 -21.06 -17.90
N TYR A 100 -9.36 -19.95 -17.22
CA TYR A 100 -10.64 -19.24 -17.43
C TYR A 100 -10.74 -18.49 -18.76
N PHE A 101 -9.62 -18.20 -19.42
CA PHE A 101 -9.57 -17.49 -20.71
C PHE A 101 -9.41 -18.41 -21.91
N LEU A 102 -9.18 -19.71 -21.68
CA LEU A 102 -9.17 -20.73 -22.75
C LEU A 102 -10.58 -21.12 -23.20
N ASP A 103 -11.60 -20.82 -22.40
CA ASP A 103 -12.97 -20.80 -22.87
C ASP A 103 -13.16 -19.52 -23.70
N ASP A 104 -13.04 -19.68 -25.03
CA ASP A 104 -13.36 -18.68 -26.07
C ASP A 104 -14.87 -18.28 -26.06
N GLU A 105 -15.52 -18.16 -24.88
CA GLU A 105 -16.83 -17.56 -24.78
C GLU A 105 -16.71 -16.06 -25.05
N GLU A 106 -16.73 -15.72 -26.35
CA GLU A 106 -16.89 -14.36 -26.85
C GLU A 106 -18.10 -13.73 -26.14
N PHE A 107 -17.83 -12.78 -25.23
CA PHE A 107 -18.87 -12.10 -24.46
C PHE A 107 -19.89 -11.50 -25.43
N SER A 108 -21.01 -12.17 -25.58
CA SER A 108 -22.11 -11.73 -26.42
C SER A 108 -23.16 -11.09 -25.54
N LEU A 109 -23.60 -9.91 -25.94
CA LEU A 109 -24.75 -9.27 -25.32
C LEU A 109 -25.96 -10.20 -25.52
N PRO A 110 -26.86 -10.33 -24.53
CA PRO A 110 -28.10 -11.08 -24.70
C PRO A 110 -28.83 -10.62 -25.97
N GLU A 111 -29.50 -11.54 -26.67
CA GLU A 111 -30.17 -11.24 -27.96
C GLU A 111 -31.16 -10.06 -27.88
N ASP A 112 -31.69 -9.77 -26.69
CA ASP A 112 -32.63 -8.68 -26.42
C ASP A 112 -31.97 -7.34 -26.05
N PHE A 113 -30.63 -7.28 -25.97
CA PHE A 113 -29.92 -6.05 -25.66
C PHE A 113 -29.98 -5.06 -26.83
N LYS A 114 -30.54 -3.89 -26.58
CA LYS A 114 -30.61 -2.80 -27.56
C LYS A 114 -29.63 -1.72 -27.17
N VAL A 115 -28.64 -1.48 -28.02
CA VAL A 115 -27.80 -0.28 -27.97
C VAL A 115 -28.67 0.87 -28.49
N GLU A 116 -29.05 1.81 -27.62
CA GLU A 116 -29.70 3.07 -28.02
C GLU A 116 -28.71 4.06 -28.65
#